data_AF-A0A167VA48-F1
#
_entry.id   AF-A0A167VA48-F1
#
_cell.length_a   1.000
_cell.length_b   1.000
_cell.length_c   1.000
_cell.angle_alpha   90.00
_cell.angle_beta   90.00
_cell.angle_gamma   90.00
#
_symmetry.space_group_name_H-M   'P 1'
#
loop_
_entity.id
_entity.type
_entity.pdbx_description
1 polymer ?
#
loop_
_entity_poly.entity_id
_entity_poly.type
_entity_poly.pdbx_seq_one_letter_code
_entity_poly.pdbx_strand_id
1 'polypeptide(L)'
;ITRHFVGRTDELLQIQRVFSSLREANHPVRHALFGAAGIGKSQLALQYAESAYAQGRYSHVFHISSESADHIREGLAHMLHLLQPSDYVCPPSVAAHEARRWLEDAQPEITWLLIVDDVVLDSVDYL
;
A
#
# COMPACT_ATOMS: atom_id res chain seq x y z
N ILE A 1 1.00 15.09 8.62
CA ILE A 1 0.04 15.49 7.56
C ILE A 1 0.14 17.01 7.39
N THR A 2 0.58 17.47 6.23
CA THR A 2 0.72 18.90 5.93
C THR A 2 -0.64 19.55 5.84
N ARG A 3 -0.86 20.63 6.60
CA ARG A 3 -2.12 21.42 6.68
C ARG A 3 -2.56 22.08 5.36
N HIS A 4 -1.96 21.73 4.22
CA HIS A 4 -2.08 22.43 2.94
C HIS A 4 -2.21 21.51 1.73
N PHE A 5 -2.90 20.37 1.85
CA PHE A 5 -3.31 19.60 0.66
C PHE A 5 -4.57 20.22 0.05
N VAL A 6 -4.44 20.88 -1.10
CA VAL A 6 -5.53 21.60 -1.78
C VAL A 6 -5.52 21.33 -3.28
N GLY A 7 -6.68 21.44 -3.93
CA GLY A 7 -6.78 21.42 -5.41
C GLY A 7 -6.65 20.05 -6.09
N ARG A 8 -6.74 18.94 -5.33
CA ARG A 8 -6.64 17.56 -5.84
C ARG A 8 -7.88 16.70 -5.54
N THR A 9 -9.01 17.36 -5.28
CA THR A 9 -10.24 16.70 -4.86
C THR A 9 -10.78 15.78 -5.95
N ASP A 10 -10.66 16.19 -7.22
CA ASP A 10 -11.14 15.40 -8.36
C ASP A 10 -10.32 14.11 -8.53
N GLU A 11 -9.00 14.17 -8.37
CA GLU A 11 -8.13 13.00 -8.42
C GLU A 11 -8.39 12.06 -7.23
N LEU A 12 -8.61 12.59 -6.03
CA LEU A 12 -9.01 11.77 -4.88
C LEU A 12 -10.34 11.04 -5.13
N LEU A 13 -11.33 11.75 -5.69
CA LEU A 13 -12.61 11.16 -6.06
C LEU A 13 -12.45 10.10 -7.16
N GLN A 14 -11.55 10.32 -8.12
CA GLN A 14 -11.25 9.34 -9.15
C GLN A 14 -10.66 8.06 -8.56
N ILE A 15 -9.66 8.18 -7.67
CA ILE A 15 -9.10 7.02 -6.95
C ILE A 15 -10.21 6.27 -6.21
N GLN A 16 -11.05 6.99 -5.46
CA GLN A 16 -12.16 6.39 -4.71
C GLN A 16 -13.15 5.63 -5.62
N ARG A 17 -13.51 6.20 -6.78
CA ARG A 17 -14.43 5.55 -7.74
C ARG A 17 -13.83 4.27 -8.29
N VAL A 18 -12.57 4.31 -8.72
CA VAL A 18 -11.88 3.14 -9.30
C VAL A 18 -11.85 1.99 -8.28
N PHE A 19 -11.41 2.26 -7.05
CA PHE A 19 -11.40 1.25 -5.99
C PHE A 19 -12.79 0.75 -5.59
N SER A 20 -13.86 1.55 -5.77
CA SER A 20 -15.23 1.15 -5.41
C SER A 20 -15.90 0.29 -6.48
N SER A 21 -15.56 0.49 -7.75
CA SER A 21 -16.10 -0.30 -8.86
C SER A 21 -15.64 -1.76 -8.90
N LEU A 22 -14.61 -2.11 -8.12
CA LEU A 22 -13.92 -3.40 -8.19
C LEU A 22 -14.13 -4.29 -6.95
N ARG A 23 -15.02 -3.89 -6.02
CA ARG A 23 -15.31 -4.62 -4.78
C ARG A 23 -15.85 -6.05 -4.98
N GLU A 24 -16.26 -6.42 -6.20
CA GLU A 24 -16.78 -7.75 -6.50
C GLU A 24 -15.68 -8.77 -6.87
N ALA A 25 -14.44 -8.31 -7.08
CA ALA A 25 -13.32 -9.20 -7.39
C ALA A 25 -12.70 -9.77 -6.10
N ASN A 26 -12.71 -11.10 -5.95
CA ASN A 26 -12.14 -11.81 -4.80
C ASN A 26 -10.59 -11.86 -4.83
N HIS A 27 -9.94 -10.94 -5.54
CA HIS A 27 -8.48 -10.88 -5.70
C HIS A 27 -7.98 -9.44 -5.50
N PRO A 28 -6.71 -9.25 -5.07
CA PRO A 28 -6.11 -7.93 -4.97
C PRO A 28 -6.14 -7.21 -6.33
N VAL A 29 -6.50 -5.94 -6.32
CA VAL A 29 -6.48 -5.07 -7.50
C VAL A 29 -5.29 -4.13 -7.41
N ARG A 30 -4.57 -3.97 -8.52
CA ARG A 30 -3.39 -3.11 -8.62
C ARG A 30 -3.69 -1.89 -9.47
N HIS A 31 -3.30 -0.71 -8.99
CA HIS A 31 -3.38 0.55 -9.72
C HIS A 31 -2.07 1.31 -9.62
N ALA A 32 -1.75 2.07 -10.66
CA ALA A 32 -0.56 2.91 -10.70
C ALA A 32 -0.95 4.39 -10.78
N LEU A 33 -0.33 5.21 -9.92
CA LEU A 33 -0.36 6.66 -10.05
C LEU A 33 0.89 7.09 -10.82
N PHE A 34 0.71 7.63 -12.02
CA PHE A 34 1.80 8.05 -12.89
C PHE A 34 1.68 9.55 -13.23
N GLY A 35 2.81 10.16 -13.58
CA GLY A 35 2.89 11.58 -13.90
C GLY A 35 4.28 12.15 -13.57
N ALA A 36 4.49 13.41 -13.94
CA ALA A 36 5.77 14.11 -13.78
C ALA A 36 6.30 14.06 -12.33
N ALA A 37 7.62 14.16 -12.19
CA ALA A 37 8.27 14.32 -10.89
C ALA A 37 7.77 15.61 -10.19
N GLY A 38 7.64 15.57 -8.87
CA GLY A 38 7.24 16.74 -8.06
C GLY A 38 5.75 17.12 -8.11
N ILE A 39 4.90 16.43 -8.90
CA ILE A 39 3.47 16.76 -9.01
C ILE A 39 2.63 16.37 -7.78
N GLY A 40 3.24 15.67 -6.81
CA GLY A 40 2.60 15.30 -5.54
C GLY A 40 1.88 13.94 -5.53
N LYS A 41 2.28 12.97 -6.37
CA LYS A 41 1.67 11.62 -6.43
C LYS A 41 1.69 10.90 -5.08
N SER A 42 2.84 10.91 -4.40
CA SER A 42 3.00 10.31 -3.08
C SER A 42 2.09 10.97 -2.04
N GLN A 43 1.99 12.30 -2.05
CA GLN A 43 1.07 13.04 -1.18
C GLN A 43 -0.39 12.72 -1.48
N LEU A 44 -0.77 12.59 -2.75
CA LEU A 44 -2.12 12.19 -3.16
C LEU A 44 -2.46 10.77 -2.67
N ALA A 45 -1.54 9.82 -2.80
CA ALA A 45 -1.71 8.45 -2.32
C ALA A 45 -1.90 8.41 -0.79
N LEU A 46 -1.05 9.11 -0.04
CA LEU A 46 -1.14 9.19 1.41
C LEU A 46 -2.43 9.88 1.89
N GLN A 47 -2.86 10.95 1.22
CA GLN A 47 -4.11 11.64 1.55
C GLN A 47 -5.34 10.75 1.31
N TYR A 48 -5.34 9.98 0.22
CA TYR A 48 -6.38 8.98 -0.03
C TYR A 48 -6.39 7.93 1.08
N ALA A 49 -5.23 7.37 1.41
CA ALA A 49 -5.09 6.30 2.39
C ALA A 49 -5.59 6.73 3.77
N GLU A 50 -5.20 7.92 4.21
CA GLU A 50 -5.65 8.51 5.49
C GLU A 50 -7.17 8.68 5.51
N SER A 51 -7.74 9.30 4.48
CA SER A 51 -9.18 9.52 4.39
C SER A 51 -9.97 8.22 4.35
N ALA A 52 -9.50 7.24 3.56
CA ALA A 52 -10.16 5.95 3.43
C ALA A 52 -10.06 5.11 4.71
N TYR A 53 -8.92 5.15 5.40
CA TYR A 53 -8.75 4.51 6.70
C TYR A 53 -9.66 5.13 7.77
N ALA A 54 -9.72 6.46 7.84
CA ALA A 54 -10.61 7.18 8.76
C ALA A 54 -12.10 6.87 8.52
N GLN A 55 -12.47 6.53 7.28
CA GLN A 55 -13.83 6.09 6.90
C GLN A 55 -14.08 4.60 7.14
N GLY A 56 -13.10 3.85 7.67
CA GLY A 56 -13.22 2.41 7.91
C GLY A 56 -13.22 1.56 6.63
N ARG A 57 -12.73 2.10 5.50
CA ARG A 57 -12.67 1.36 4.23
C ARG A 57 -11.59 0.28 4.25
N TYR A 58 -10.52 0.50 4.99
CA TYR A 58 -9.39 -0.40 5.15
C TYR A 58 -9.14 -0.61 6.64
N SER A 59 -8.93 -1.86 7.06
CA SER A 59 -8.48 -2.18 8.42
C SER A 59 -6.97 -2.00 8.58
N HIS A 60 -6.22 -2.13 7.48
CA HIS A 60 -4.76 -1.98 7.47
C HIS A 60 -4.31 -1.15 6.27
N VAL A 61 -3.37 -0.24 6.50
CA VAL A 61 -2.73 0.57 5.47
C VAL A 61 -1.23 0.48 5.64
N PHE A 62 -0.53 0.10 4.58
CA PHE A 62 0.92 0.00 4.54
C PHE A 62 1.47 0.90 3.45
N HIS A 63 2.61 1.52 3.74
CA HIS A 63 3.37 2.33 2.79
C HIS A 63 4.81 1.86 2.82
N ILE A 64 5.32 1.47 1.65
CA ILE A 64 6.71 1.03 1.47
C ILE A 64 7.35 1.84 0.34
N SER A 65 8.63 2.18 0.50
CA SER A 65 9.45 2.74 -0.59
C SER A 65 9.97 1.62 -1.47
N SER A 66 10.06 1.87 -2.78
CA SER A 66 10.48 0.92 -3.81
C SER A 66 11.57 1.48 -4.73
N GLU A 67 12.48 2.28 -4.18
CA GLU A 67 13.65 2.74 -4.95
C GLU A 67 14.54 1.55 -5.43
N SER A 68 14.36 0.36 -4.83
CA SER A 68 14.97 -0.91 -5.28
C SER A 68 14.13 -2.12 -4.85
N ALA A 69 14.41 -3.29 -5.43
CA ALA A 69 13.81 -4.56 -5.00
C ALA A 69 14.14 -4.90 -3.53
N ASP A 70 15.32 -4.51 -3.05
CA ASP A 70 15.71 -4.70 -1.65
C ASP A 70 14.85 -3.84 -0.71
N HIS A 71 14.51 -2.61 -1.11
CA HIS A 71 13.60 -1.77 -0.31
C HIS A 71 12.18 -2.34 -0.24
N ILE A 72 11.69 -2.98 -1.31
CA ILE A 72 10.41 -3.71 -1.24
C ILE A 72 10.51 -4.85 -0.22
N ARG A 73 11.57 -5.67 -0.30
CA ARG A 73 11.79 -6.81 0.60
C ARG A 73 11.87 -6.35 2.07
N GLU A 74 12.60 -5.28 2.33
CA GLU A 74 12.74 -4.69 3.66
C GLU A 74 11.42 -4.10 4.17
N GLY A 75 10.69 -3.39 3.31
CA GLY A 75 9.37 -2.85 3.63
C GLY A 75 8.35 -3.93 3.97
N LEU A 76 8.34 -5.03 3.22
CA LEU A 76 7.49 -6.20 3.52
C LEU A 76 7.91 -6.88 4.82
N ALA A 77 9.21 -7.09 5.06
CA ALA A 77 9.68 -7.66 6.32
C ALA A 77 9.29 -6.78 7.53
N HIS A 78 9.39 -5.45 7.39
CA HIS A 78 8.97 -4.51 8.40
C HIS A 78 7.45 -4.55 8.63
N MET A 79 6.65 -4.66 7.56
CA MET A 79 5.20 -4.86 7.63
C MET A 79 4.84 -6.08 8.48
N LEU A 80 5.52 -7.21 8.26
CA LEU A 80 5.29 -8.42 9.06
C LEU A 80 5.57 -8.18 10.54
N HIS A 81 6.63 -7.45 10.89
CA HIS A 81 6.92 -7.13 12.27
C HIS A 81 5.84 -6.27 12.94
N LEU A 82 5.18 -5.37 12.19
CA LEU A 82 4.06 -4.57 12.69
C LEU A 82 2.78 -5.39 12.91
N LEU A 83 2.60 -6.45 12.11
CA LEU A 83 1.42 -7.32 12.14
C LEU A 83 1.49 -8.40 13.22
N GLN A 84 2.70 -8.81 13.56
CA GLN A 84 2.93 -9.95 14.43
C GLN A 84 3.13 -9.52 15.89
N PRO A 85 2.80 -10.38 16.86
CA PRO A 85 3.15 -10.17 18.26
C PRO A 85 4.65 -9.97 18.48
N SER A 86 5.04 -9.33 19.58
CA SER A 86 6.43 -9.00 19.87
C SER A 86 7.35 -10.20 20.09
N ASP A 87 6.79 -11.38 20.36
CA ASP A 87 7.49 -12.66 20.53
C ASP A 87 7.52 -13.52 19.25
N TYR A 88 6.96 -13.02 18.15
CA TYR A 88 7.03 -13.70 16.86
C TYR A 88 8.47 -13.75 16.33
N VAL A 89 8.97 -14.95 16.08
CA VAL A 89 10.32 -15.20 15.55
C VAL A 89 10.22 -15.67 14.11
N CYS A 90 10.78 -14.88 13.20
CA CYS A 90 10.86 -15.22 11.78
C CYS A 90 12.26 -14.89 11.25
N PRO A 91 12.93 -15.83 10.54
CA PRO A 91 14.22 -15.55 9.92
C PRO A 91 14.12 -14.37 8.94
N PRO A 92 15.06 -13.41 8.95
CA PRO A 92 15.02 -12.26 8.04
C PRO A 92 14.97 -12.64 6.56
N SER A 93 15.53 -13.81 6.20
CA SER A 93 15.52 -14.34 4.83
C SER A 93 14.15 -14.73 4.31
N VAL A 94 13.18 -15.03 5.19
CA VAL A 94 11.82 -15.44 4.80
C VAL A 94 10.75 -14.42 5.21
N ALA A 95 11.09 -13.41 6.00
CA ALA A 95 10.14 -12.41 6.50
C ALA A 95 9.34 -11.71 5.39
N ALA A 96 9.98 -11.34 4.28
CA ALA A 96 9.26 -10.73 3.15
C ALA A 96 8.29 -11.70 2.46
N HIS A 97 8.63 -12.99 2.41
CA HIS A 97 7.75 -14.02 1.87
C HIS A 97 6.54 -14.23 2.78
N GLU A 98 6.75 -14.32 4.10
CA GLU A 98 5.67 -14.44 5.08
C GLU A 98 4.75 -13.22 5.08
N ALA A 99 5.30 -12.01 4.92
CA ALA A 99 4.52 -10.78 4.73
C ALA A 99 3.62 -10.85 3.50
N ARG A 100 4.16 -11.32 2.37
CA ARG A 100 3.39 -11.52 1.13
C ARG A 100 2.30 -12.57 1.34
N ARG A 101 2.61 -13.67 2.01
CA ARG A 101 1.65 -14.71 2.39
C ARG A 101 0.50 -14.15 3.22
N TRP A 102 0.79 -13.28 4.19
CA TRP A 102 -0.24 -12.61 4.98
C TRP A 102 -1.18 -11.74 4.13
N LEU A 103 -0.67 -11.06 3.10
CA LEU A 103 -1.49 -10.25 2.19
C LEU A 103 -2.40 -11.12 1.31
N GLU A 104 -1.90 -12.27 0.87
CA GLU A 104 -2.62 -13.23 0.03
C GLU A 104 -3.67 -14.02 0.81
N ASP A 105 -3.32 -14.46 2.02
CA ASP A 105 -4.14 -15.28 2.92
C ASP A 105 -4.97 -14.41 3.89
N ALA A 106 -5.08 -13.10 3.63
CA ALA A 106 -5.80 -12.18 4.49
C ALA A 106 -7.25 -12.66 4.71
N GLN A 107 -7.67 -12.71 5.99
CA GLN A 107 -9.01 -13.15 6.35
C GLN A 107 -10.07 -12.21 5.72
N PRO A 108 -11.30 -12.68 5.45
CA PRO A 108 -12.34 -11.86 4.80
C PRO A 108 -12.67 -10.54 5.51
N GLU A 109 -12.45 -10.46 6.83
CA GLU A 109 -12.65 -9.26 7.64
C GLU A 109 -11.50 -8.24 7.50
N ILE A 110 -10.36 -8.67 6.95
CA ILE A 110 -9.18 -7.83 6.73
C ILE A 110 -9.24 -7.25 5.32
N THR A 111 -9.46 -5.95 5.23
CA THR A 111 -9.30 -5.19 3.98
C THR A 111 -8.06 -4.33 4.10
N TRP A 112 -7.02 -4.65 3.32
CA TRP A 112 -5.75 -3.92 3.36
C TRP A 112 -5.57 -3.00 2.15
N LEU A 113 -4.75 -1.96 2.31
CA LEU A 113 -4.22 -1.13 1.24
C LEU A 113 -2.69 -1.12 1.35
N LEU A 114 -2.00 -1.53 0.28
CA LEU A 114 -0.55 -1.44 0.17
C LEU A 114 -0.20 -0.36 -0.85
N ILE A 115 0.54 0.66 -0.41
CA ILE A 115 1.12 1.69 -1.27
C ILE A 115 2.59 1.36 -1.44
N VAL A 116 2.97 1.09 -2.68
CA VAL A 116 4.37 0.98 -3.10
C VAL A 116 4.73 2.28 -3.80
N ASP A 117 5.60 3.07 -3.18
CA ASP A 117 5.97 4.41 -3.64
C ASP A 117 7.38 4.43 -4.22
N ASP A 118 7.64 5.41 -5.08
CA ASP A 118 8.92 5.55 -5.81
C ASP A 118 9.33 4.31 -6.63
N VAL A 119 8.35 3.65 -7.25
CA VAL A 119 8.56 2.45 -8.07
C VAL A 119 9.35 2.79 -9.33
N VAL A 120 10.48 2.08 -9.53
CA VAL A 120 11.23 2.06 -10.78
C VAL A 120 10.82 0.84 -11.62
N LEU A 121 11.01 0.89 -12.95
CA LEU A 121 10.59 -0.20 -13.86
C LEU A 121 11.12 -1.57 -13.42
N ASP A 122 12.36 -1.61 -12.93
CA ASP A 122 13.03 -2.85 -12.50
C ASP A 122 12.47 -3.45 -11.20
N SER A 123 11.65 -2.70 -10.44
CA SER A 123 11.04 -3.17 -9.20
C SER A 123 9.60 -3.65 -9.36
N VAL A 124 9.01 -3.50 -10.56
CA VAL A 124 7.64 -3.93 -10.86
C VAL A 124 7.51 -5.46 -10.86
N ASP A 125 8.53 -6.17 -11.34
CA ASP A 125 8.53 -7.64 -11.43
C ASP A 125 8.56 -8.33 -10.05
N TYR A 126 8.80 -7.57 -8.97
CA TYR A 126 8.84 -8.08 -7.60
C TYR A 126 7.48 -8.09 -6.88
N LEU A 127 6.43 -7.54 -7.50
CA LEU A 127 5.08 -7.40 -6.93
C LEU A 127 4.10 -8.41 -7.54
#